data_AF-A0A0K0CYM5-F1
#
_entry.id   AF-A0A0K0CYM5-F1
#
_cell.length_a   1.000
_cell.length_b   1.000
_cell.length_c   1.000
_cell.angle_alpha   90.00
_cell.angle_beta   90.00
_cell.angle_gamma   90.00
#
_symmetry.space_group_name_H-M   'P 1'
#
loop_
_entity.id
_entity.type
_entity.pdbx_description
1 polymer ?
#
loop_
_entity_poly.entity_id
_entity_poly.type
_entity_poly.pdbx_seq_one_letter_code
_entity_poly.pdbx_strand_id
1 'polypeptide(L)'
;MREKEFQQVLASIIASERANDQYISRVFLAFSNGDKSIVTFKDLIECLSLIQPYTAETNALWTIRTITGRQADKFTFPVGYC
;
A
#
# COMPACT_ATOMS: atom_id res chain seq x y z
N MET A 1 -14.42 -1.48 3.32
CA MET A 1 -14.54 -1.42 1.85
C MET A 1 -13.84 -2.60 1.22
N ARG A 2 -14.49 -3.22 0.24
CA ARG A 2 -13.92 -4.25 -0.63
C ARG A 2 -13.13 -3.58 -1.75
N GLU A 3 -12.31 -4.37 -2.45
CA GLU A 3 -11.40 -3.88 -3.48
C GLU A 3 -12.09 -3.05 -4.58
N LYS A 4 -13.28 -3.45 -5.05
CA LYS A 4 -14.06 -2.67 -6.03
C LYS A 4 -14.46 -1.28 -5.53
N GLU A 5 -14.84 -1.17 -4.26
CA GLU A 5 -15.20 0.12 -3.67
C GLU A 5 -13.95 0.99 -3.49
N PHE A 6 -12.84 0.36 -3.08
CA PHE A 6 -11.54 1.02 -2.99
C PHE A 6 -11.07 1.54 -4.35
N GLN A 7 -11.23 0.75 -5.42
CA GLN A 7 -10.91 1.13 -6.80
C GLN A 7 -11.69 2.37 -7.23
N GLN A 8 -13.00 2.43 -6.95
CA GLN A 8 -13.83 3.59 -7.28
C GLN A 8 -13.35 4.85 -6.55
N VAL A 9 -13.03 4.73 -5.27
CA VAL A 9 -12.50 5.86 -4.48
C VAL A 9 -11.15 6.30 -5.03
N LEU A 10 -10.21 5.38 -5.25
CA LEU A 10 -8.88 5.71 -5.72
C LEU A 10 -8.91 6.32 -7.13
N ALA A 11 -9.72 5.76 -8.04
CA ALA A 11 -9.91 6.27 -9.39
C ALA A 11 -10.53 7.68 -9.43
N SER A 12 -11.26 8.09 -8.39
CA SER A 12 -11.74 9.48 -8.27
C SER A 12 -10.65 10.48 -7.86
N ILE A 13 -9.52 9.99 -7.34
CA ILE A 13 -8.41 10.80 -6.82
C ILE A 13 -7.25 10.83 -7.83
N ILE A 14 -6.96 9.70 -8.50
CA ILE A 14 -5.87 9.59 -9.48
C ILE A 14 -6.39 9.77 -10.91
N ALA A 15 -5.51 10.24 -11.80
CA ALA A 15 -5.84 10.29 -13.23
C ALA A 15 -6.20 8.88 -13.75
N SER A 16 -7.30 8.78 -14.50
CA SER A 16 -7.85 7.53 -15.06
C SER A 16 -6.78 6.68 -15.78
N GLU A 17 -5.86 7.34 -16.48
CA GLU A 17 -4.72 6.72 -17.19
C GLU A 17 -3.72 5.98 -16.27
N ARG A 18 -3.74 6.26 -14.96
CA ARG A 18 -2.88 5.61 -13.95
C ARG A 18 -3.61 4.55 -13.13
N ALA A 19 -4.92 4.42 -13.32
CA ALA A 19 -5.80 3.49 -12.62
C ALA A 19 -5.75 2.09 -13.25
N ASN A 20 -4.55 1.52 -13.42
CA ASN A 20 -4.40 0.14 -13.89
C ASN A 20 -4.81 -0.83 -12.76
N ASP A 21 -5.60 -1.86 -13.08
CA ASP A 21 -6.16 -2.81 -12.10
C ASP A 21 -5.08 -3.42 -11.20
N GLN A 22 -3.95 -3.82 -11.79
CA GLN A 22 -2.85 -4.43 -11.03
C GLN A 22 -2.19 -3.47 -10.03
N TYR A 23 -2.13 -2.17 -10.35
CA TYR A 23 -1.61 -1.16 -9.44
C TYR A 23 -2.60 -0.96 -8.27
N ILE A 24 -3.88 -0.86 -8.58
CA ILE A 24 -4.95 -0.66 -7.59
C ILE A 24 -5.00 -1.85 -6.61
N SER A 25 -4.91 -3.08 -7.10
CA SER A 25 -4.86 -4.27 -6.24
C SER A 25 -3.67 -4.26 -5.27
N ARG A 26 -2.50 -3.80 -5.72
CA ARG A 26 -1.30 -3.68 -4.87
C ARG A 26 -1.48 -2.61 -3.79
N VAL A 27 -2.05 -1.46 -4.15
CA VAL A 27 -2.36 -0.41 -3.18
C VAL A 27 -3.42 -0.91 -2.19
N PHE A 28 -4.46 -1.59 -2.66
CA PHE A 28 -5.46 -2.20 -1.78
C PHE A 28 -4.84 -3.15 -0.75
N LEU A 29 -3.95 -4.05 -1.20
CA LEU A 29 -3.22 -4.97 -0.32
C LEU A 29 -2.31 -4.24 0.68
N ALA A 30 -1.65 -3.17 0.23
CA ALA A 30 -0.85 -2.34 1.13
C ALA A 30 -1.71 -1.77 2.26
N PHE A 31 -2.92 -1.29 1.94
CA PHE A 31 -3.86 -0.74 2.93
C PHE A 31 -4.52 -1.83 3.80
N SER A 32 -4.65 -3.07 3.31
CA SER A 32 -5.31 -4.16 4.05
C SER A 32 -4.42 -4.86 5.07
N ASN A 33 -3.13 -4.49 5.15
CA ASN A 33 -2.13 -5.02 6.07
C ASN A 33 -1.99 -6.56 6.02
N GLY A 34 -1.99 -7.12 4.82
CA GLY A 34 -1.50 -8.47 4.54
C GLY A 34 -2.51 -9.62 4.59
N ASP A 35 -3.70 -9.46 5.20
CA ASP A 35 -4.65 -10.58 5.28
C ASP A 35 -6.13 -10.19 5.41
N LYS A 36 -6.53 -9.07 4.78
CA LYS A 36 -7.94 -8.65 4.80
C LYS A 36 -8.46 -8.42 3.38
N SER A 37 -9.53 -9.14 3.05
CA SER A 37 -10.37 -8.88 1.86
C SER A 37 -11.16 -7.57 1.96
N ILE A 38 -11.02 -6.85 3.08
CA ILE A 38 -11.72 -5.62 3.42
C ILE A 38 -10.72 -4.65 4.05
N VAL A 39 -10.67 -3.43 3.53
CA VAL A 39 -9.99 -2.29 4.18
C VAL A 39 -11.01 -1.58 5.07
N THR A 40 -10.76 -1.49 6.36
CA THR A 40 -11.62 -0.74 7.29
C THR A 40 -11.26 0.75 7.27
N PHE A 41 -12.14 1.59 7.83
CA PHE A 41 -11.83 3.02 8.01
C PHE A 41 -10.61 3.21 8.92
N LYS A 42 -10.45 2.37 9.95
CA LYS A 42 -9.26 2.36 10.79
C LYS A 42 -8.00 2.09 9.96
N ASP A 43 -8.01 1.04 9.14
CA ASP A 43 -6.85 0.70 8.29
C ASP A 43 -6.49 1.88 7.36
N LEU A 44 -7.49 2.57 6.80
CA LEU A 44 -7.31 3.78 5.99
C LEU A 44 -6.62 4.92 6.75
N ILE A 45 -7.14 5.31 7.91
CA ILE A 45 -6.60 6.41 8.70
C ILE A 45 -5.18 6.08 9.20
N GLU A 46 -4.97 4.86 9.66
CA GLU A 46 -3.67 4.39 10.13
C GLU A 46 -2.64 4.43 8.99
N CYS A 47 -3.01 3.94 7.80
CA CYS A 47 -2.18 4.02 6.60
C CYS A 47 -1.88 5.47 6.18
N LEU A 48 -2.89 6.34 6.12
CA LEU A 48 -2.69 7.76 5.76
C LEU A 48 -1.82 8.49 6.79
N SER A 49 -1.95 8.16 8.07
CA SER A 49 -1.10 8.72 9.13
C SER A 49 0.36 8.33 8.97
N LEU A 50 0.64 7.11 8.49
CA LEU A 50 1.99 6.61 8.25
C LEU A 50 2.63 7.16 6.97
N ILE A 51 1.86 7.80 6.08
CA ILE A 51 2.40 8.45 4.87
C ILE A 51 3.04 9.81 5.22
N GLN A 52 2.68 10.38 6.38
CA GLN A 52 3.24 11.63 6.88
C GLN A 52 4.15 11.35 8.08
N PRO A 53 5.39 11.87 8.13
CA PRO A 53 6.01 12.85 7.21
C PRO A 53 6.55 12.22 5.92
N TYR A 54 6.58 13.02 4.84
CA TYR A 54 7.13 12.68 3.52
C TYR A 54 8.66 12.61 3.51
N THR A 55 9.25 11.74 4.34
CA THR A 55 10.68 11.48 4.30
C THR A 55 11.01 10.45 3.23
N ALA A 56 12.26 10.42 2.77
CA ALA A 56 12.73 9.40 1.84
C ALA A 56 12.55 7.98 2.41
N GLU A 57 12.74 7.81 3.72
CA GLU A 57 12.53 6.54 4.43
C GLU A 57 11.05 6.12 4.41
N THR A 58 10.14 7.02 4.78
CA THR A 58 8.69 6.77 4.73
C THR A 58 8.25 6.36 3.32
N ASN A 59 8.73 7.07 2.29
CA ASN A 59 8.42 6.77 0.90
C ASN A 59 8.96 5.40 0.48
N ALA A 60 10.18 5.04 0.92
CA ALA A 60 10.77 3.73 0.64
C ALA A 60 9.98 2.60 1.31
N LEU A 61 9.60 2.76 2.58
CA LEU A 61 8.77 1.81 3.31
C LEU A 61 7.41 1.59 2.63
N TRP A 62 6.75 2.66 2.22
CA TRP A 62 5.48 2.60 1.49
C TRP A 62 5.61 1.95 0.11
N THR A 63 6.72 2.21 -0.58
CA THR A 63 7.03 1.58 -1.87
C THR A 63 7.21 0.08 -1.70
N ILE A 64 8.00 -0.35 -0.71
CA ILE A 64 8.20 -1.77 -0.38
C ILE A 64 6.87 -2.42 -0.04
N ARG A 65 6.07 -1.79 0.84
CA ARG A 65 4.76 -2.29 1.24
C ARG A 65 3.80 -2.46 0.05
N THR A 66 3.85 -1.56 -0.92
CA THR A 66 3.05 -1.65 -2.15
C THR A 66 3.53 -2.78 -3.06
N ILE A 67 4.84 -3.04 -3.12
CA ILE A 67 5.40 -4.13 -3.92
C ILE A 67 5.14 -5.50 -3.28
N THR A 68 5.32 -5.62 -1.97
CA THR A 68 5.27 -6.90 -1.23
C THR A 68 3.89 -7.21 -0.65
N GLY A 69 3.00 -6.22 -0.54
CA GLY A 69 1.70 -6.34 0.12
C GLY A 69 1.78 -6.50 1.64
N ARG A 70 2.96 -6.29 2.26
CA ARG A 70 3.19 -6.48 3.70
C ARG A 70 3.96 -5.29 4.28
N GLN A 71 3.68 -4.92 5.53
CA GLN A 71 4.63 -4.09 6.27
C GLN A 71 5.95 -4.86 6.41
N ALA A 72 7.02 -4.26 5.91
CA ALA A 72 8.36 -4.76 6.15
C ALA A 72 8.86 -4.12 7.45
N ASP A 73 8.90 -4.89 8.54
CA ASP A 73 9.43 -4.40 9.82
C ASP A 73 10.93 -4.06 9.72
N LYS A 74 11.66 -4.70 8.80
CA LYS A 74 13.09 -4.47 8.50
C LYS A 74 13.43 -4.83 7.05
N PHE A 75 14.27 -4.02 6.43
CA PHE A 75 14.99 -4.37 5.21
C PHE A 75 16.13 -5.34 5.58
N THR A 76 15.87 -6.66 5.49
CA THR A 76 16.96 -7.65 5.58
C THR A 76 17.52 -7.89 4.20
N PHE A 77 18.77 -7.48 3.98
CA PHE A 77 19.55 -7.99 2.85
C PHE A 77 19.60 -9.51 2.94
N PRO A 78 19.40 -10.25 1.83
CA PRO A 78 19.67 -11.68 1.83
C PRO A 78 21.11 -11.88 2.27
N VAL A 79 21.29 -12.58 3.39
CA VAL A 79 22.61 -12.96 3.90
C VAL A 79 23.22 -13.93 2.90
N GLY A 80 24.16 -13.42 2.10
CA GLY A 80 25.28 -14.14 1.48
C GLY A 80 24.96 -15.27 0.50
N TYR A 81 25.40 -15.10 -0.75
CA TYR A 81 26.38 -16.04 -1.29
C TYR A 81 27.58 -15.20 -1.74
N CYS A 82 28.67 -15.28 -0.96
CA CYS A 82 30.02 -14.99 -1.44
C CYS A 82 30.44 -16.08 -2.42
#